data_AF-A0A6L3C5X6-F1
#
_entry.id   AF-A0A6L3C5X6-F1
#
_cell.length_a   1.000
_cell.length_b   1.000
_cell.length_c   1.000
_cell.angle_alpha   90.00
_cell.angle_beta   90.00
_cell.angle_gamma   90.00
#
_symmetry.space_group_name_H-M   'P 1'
#
loop_
_entity.id
_entity.type
_entity.pdbx_description
1 polymer ?
#
loop_
_entity_poly.entity_id
_entity_poly.type
_entity_poly.pdbx_seq_one_letter_code
_entity_poly.pdbx_strand_id
1 'polypeptide(L)'
;MSGQQDQANSEVLGNDDSDEVIPNLSSDIDTPTVENDFRMSGIDKDLTPLQYHYLSLLQRLVTVKDTYQTDAGYEAWMMGALNQAVYSTLRDCIEANVGDEAKELLNREQHVS
;
A
#
# COMPACT_ATOMS: atom_id res chain seq x y z
N MET A 1 -22.56 44.90 -32.60
CA MET A 1 -21.79 43.70 -32.20
C MET A 1 -20.39 44.15 -31.81
N SER A 2 -20.21 44.59 -30.57
CA SER A 2 -18.90 44.76 -29.93
C SER A 2 -19.14 44.71 -28.42
N GLY A 3 -18.62 43.66 -27.78
CA GLY A 3 -18.97 43.25 -26.43
C GLY A 3 -18.37 44.15 -25.35
N GLN A 4 -19.17 44.35 -24.31
CA GLN A 4 -18.83 44.99 -23.04
C GLN A 4 -17.59 44.34 -22.40
N GLN A 5 -16.72 45.18 -21.85
CA GLN A 5 -15.67 44.77 -20.92
C GLN A 5 -16.33 44.32 -19.61
N ASP A 6 -16.32 43.02 -19.34
CA ASP A 6 -16.64 42.52 -18.02
C ASP A 6 -15.39 42.56 -17.13
N GLN A 7 -15.51 43.39 -16.10
CA GLN A 7 -14.52 43.58 -15.04
C GLN A 7 -14.49 42.33 -14.16
N ALA A 8 -13.29 41.81 -13.90
CA ALA A 8 -13.10 40.74 -12.93
C ALA A 8 -13.41 41.29 -11.52
N ASN A 9 -14.50 40.83 -10.92
CA ASN A 9 -14.78 41.02 -9.50
C ASN A 9 -13.78 40.19 -8.69
N SER A 10 -12.78 40.85 -8.13
CA SER A 10 -11.95 40.32 -7.06
C SER A 10 -12.77 40.39 -5.78
N GLU A 11 -13.40 39.29 -5.37
CA GLU A 11 -13.98 39.19 -4.03
C GLU A 11 -12.83 39.26 -3.01
N VAL A 12 -12.70 40.44 -2.43
CA VAL A 12 -11.93 40.72 -1.21
C VAL A 12 -12.57 39.90 -0.11
N LEU A 13 -11.94 38.77 0.24
CA LEU A 13 -12.24 38.07 1.49
C LEU A 13 -11.84 39.00 2.64
N GLY A 14 -12.87 39.50 3.32
CA GLY A 14 -12.76 40.38 4.45
C GLY A 14 -11.95 39.75 5.59
N ASN A 15 -11.27 40.63 6.32
CA ASN A 15 -10.72 40.37 7.63
C ASN A 15 -11.68 39.54 8.48
N ASP A 16 -11.23 38.36 8.90
CA ASP A 16 -11.69 37.79 10.16
C ASP A 16 -10.47 37.68 11.08
N ASP A 17 -10.39 38.68 11.95
CA ASP A 17 -9.44 38.80 13.04
C ASP A 17 -10.04 38.01 14.21
N SER A 18 -10.12 36.70 14.06
CA SER A 18 -10.59 35.76 15.08
C SER A 18 -9.50 34.73 15.34
N ASP A 19 -8.53 35.15 16.15
CA ASP A 19 -7.75 34.27 17.01
C ASP A 19 -8.70 33.46 17.93
N GLU A 20 -9.43 32.49 17.38
CA GLU A 20 -9.90 31.36 18.17
C GLU A 20 -8.79 30.32 18.24
N VAL A 21 -7.76 30.65 19.02
CA VAL A 21 -6.91 29.65 19.65
C VAL A 21 -7.84 28.79 20.49
N ILE A 22 -8.27 27.63 19.99
CA ILE A 22 -8.97 26.64 20.80
C ILE A 22 -7.96 26.13 21.85
N PRO A 23 -8.04 26.55 23.13
CA PRO A 23 -7.03 26.27 24.12
C PRO A 23 -7.60 25.19 25.03
N ASN A 24 -7.78 23.97 24.51
CA ASN A 24 -7.94 22.72 25.27
C ASN A 24 -8.51 21.63 24.35
N LEU A 25 -7.67 21.04 23.51
CA LEU A 25 -7.78 19.60 23.31
C LEU A 25 -6.60 19.03 24.08
N SER A 26 -6.85 18.65 25.34
CA SER A 26 -5.86 17.95 26.17
C SER A 26 -5.24 16.85 25.31
N SER A 27 -3.93 16.93 25.11
CA SER A 27 -3.13 15.95 24.38
C SER A 27 -3.05 14.58 25.06
N ASP A 28 -3.92 14.32 26.03
CA ASP A 28 -4.06 13.07 26.78
C ASP A 28 -5.08 12.13 26.15
N ILE A 29 -5.17 12.10 24.82
CA ILE A 29 -5.66 10.88 24.18
C ILE A 29 -4.46 9.94 24.20
N ASP A 30 -4.43 9.10 25.23
CA ASP A 30 -3.61 7.89 25.31
C ASP A 30 -4.01 7.01 24.14
N THR A 31 -3.50 7.38 22.96
CA THR A 31 -3.75 6.68 21.72
C THR A 31 -2.99 5.39 21.91
N PRO A 32 -3.67 4.23 22.03
CA PRO A 32 -2.96 2.98 22.23
C PRO A 32 -1.97 2.86 21.09
N THR A 33 -0.69 3.00 21.42
CA THR A 33 0.38 2.77 20.47
C THR A 33 0.40 1.27 20.34
N VAL A 34 -0.48 0.74 19.47
CA VAL A 34 -0.40 -0.66 19.10
C VAL A 34 0.94 -0.76 18.39
N GLU A 35 1.94 -1.26 19.12
CA GLU A 35 3.21 -1.72 18.56
C GLU A 35 2.86 -2.85 17.60
N ASN A 36 2.43 -2.48 16.40
CA ASN A 36 2.13 -3.44 15.38
C ASN A 36 3.48 -3.80 14.78
N ASP A 37 4.06 -4.91 15.24
CA ASP A 37 5.28 -5.49 14.69
C ASP A 37 5.00 -5.90 13.23
N PHE A 38 5.10 -4.94 12.31
CA PHE A 38 5.07 -5.14 10.87
C PHE A 38 6.40 -5.76 10.42
N ARG A 39 6.76 -6.88 11.03
CA ARG A 39 7.97 -7.65 10.75
C ARG A 39 7.59 -8.91 10.02
N MET A 40 8.38 -9.25 9.02
CA MET A 40 8.18 -10.45 8.21
C MET A 40 9.42 -11.33 8.32
N SER A 41 9.21 -12.65 8.44
CA SER A 41 10.32 -13.58 8.62
C SER A 41 11.31 -13.53 7.44
N GLY A 42 12.59 -13.28 7.75
CA GLY A 42 13.65 -13.12 6.76
C GLY A 42 13.68 -11.75 6.07
N ILE A 43 12.99 -10.75 6.61
CA ILE A 43 13.15 -9.34 6.24
C ILE A 43 13.62 -8.59 7.50
N ASP A 44 14.88 -8.18 7.51
CA ASP A 44 15.51 -7.48 8.64
C ASP A 44 15.33 -5.97 8.52
N LYS A 45 14.07 -5.53 8.48
CA LYS A 45 13.67 -4.13 8.33
C LYS A 45 12.28 -3.92 8.91
N ASP A 46 12.09 -2.77 9.56
CA ASP A 46 10.76 -2.34 9.99
C ASP A 46 9.96 -1.85 8.78
N LEU A 47 8.81 -2.45 8.55
CA LEU A 47 7.97 -2.16 7.38
C LEU A 47 6.87 -1.17 7.74
N THR A 48 6.50 -0.32 6.79
CA THR A 48 5.23 0.40 6.89
C THR A 48 4.07 -0.60 6.77
N PRO A 49 2.86 -0.27 7.26
CA PRO A 49 1.69 -1.13 7.09
C PRO A 49 1.44 -1.53 5.63
N LEU A 50 1.66 -0.60 4.71
CA LEU A 50 1.47 -0.82 3.28
C LEU A 50 2.53 -1.77 2.69
N GLN A 51 3.79 -1.60 3.07
CA GLN A 51 4.87 -2.49 2.66
C GLN A 51 4.65 -3.92 3.17
N TYR A 52 4.29 -4.05 4.45
CA TYR A 52 3.95 -5.33 5.06
C TYR A 52 2.77 -6.01 4.33
N HIS A 53 1.74 -5.23 3.98
CA HIS A 53 0.60 -5.73 3.24
C HIS A 53 1.00 -6.32 1.88
N TYR A 54 1.77 -5.59 1.06
CA TYR A 54 2.17 -6.07 -0.26
C TYR A 54 3.08 -7.30 -0.19
N LEU A 55 4.04 -7.32 0.73
CA LEU A 55 4.94 -8.47 0.91
C LEU A 55 4.17 -9.70 1.40
N SER A 56 3.25 -9.53 2.37
CA SER A 56 2.40 -10.62 2.86
C SER A 56 1.47 -11.17 1.78
N LEU A 57 0.89 -10.28 0.97
CA LEU A 57 0.05 -10.66 -0.17
C LEU A 57 0.87 -11.45 -1.20
N LEU A 58 2.07 -10.98 -1.53
CA LEU A 58 2.96 -11.66 -2.47
C LEU A 58 3.28 -13.08 -1.99
N GLN A 59 3.68 -13.24 -0.72
CA GLN A 59 3.95 -14.55 -0.13
C GLN A 59 2.75 -15.48 -0.26
N ARG A 60 1.56 -15.01 0.14
CA ARG A 60 0.34 -15.80 0.06
C ARG A 60 0.01 -16.21 -1.38
N LEU A 61 0.14 -15.30 -2.34
CA LEU A 61 -0.14 -15.60 -3.75
C LEU A 61 0.82 -16.65 -4.31
N VAL A 62 2.10 -16.60 -3.94
CA VAL A 62 3.10 -17.59 -4.33
C VAL A 62 2.77 -18.95 -3.73
N THR A 63 2.47 -19.02 -2.43
CA THR A 63 2.03 -20.27 -1.78
C THR A 63 0.79 -20.87 -2.45
N VAL A 64 -0.20 -20.03 -2.78
CA VAL A 64 -1.42 -20.47 -3.49
C VAL A 64 -1.08 -20.98 -4.88
N LYS A 65 -0.24 -20.27 -5.63
CA LYS A 65 0.23 -20.67 -6.96
C LYS A 65 0.93 -22.03 -6.92
N ASP A 66 1.85 -22.22 -6.00
CA ASP A 66 2.66 -23.43 -5.92
C ASP A 66 1.84 -24.63 -5.46
N THR A 67 0.90 -24.42 -4.53
CA THR A 67 -0.06 -25.46 -4.15
C THR A 67 -0.96 -25.83 -5.32
N TYR A 68 -1.52 -24.83 -6.01
CA TYR A 68 -2.45 -25.01 -7.11
C TYR A 68 -1.84 -25.70 -8.32
N GLN A 69 -0.55 -25.51 -8.57
CA GLN A 69 0.18 -26.18 -9.66
C GLN A 69 0.11 -27.71 -9.57
N THR A 70 -0.10 -28.26 -8.37
CA THR A 70 -0.19 -29.71 -8.13
C THR A 70 -1.63 -30.20 -7.90
N ASP A 71 -2.61 -29.31 -8.00
CA ASP A 71 -4.02 -29.62 -7.73
C ASP A 71 -4.64 -30.48 -8.85
N ALA A 72 -5.46 -31.46 -8.47
CA ALA A 72 -6.12 -32.36 -9.42
C ALA A 72 -7.18 -31.65 -10.30
N GLY A 73 -7.74 -30.54 -9.80
CA GLY A 73 -8.65 -29.64 -10.49
C GLY A 73 -7.93 -28.50 -11.23
N TYR A 74 -6.66 -28.69 -11.58
CA TYR A 74 -5.89 -27.68 -12.31
C TYR A 74 -6.56 -27.26 -13.62
N GLU A 75 -6.87 -25.98 -13.69
CA GLU A 75 -7.28 -25.22 -14.86
C GLU A 75 -6.25 -24.14 -15.21
N ALA A 76 -5.82 -24.13 -16.48
CA ALA A 76 -4.77 -23.23 -16.97
C ALA A 76 -5.13 -21.74 -16.85
N TRP A 77 -6.41 -21.36 -16.97
CA TRP A 77 -6.84 -19.97 -16.88
C TRP A 77 -6.64 -19.41 -15.48
N MET A 78 -6.89 -20.22 -14.44
CA MET A 78 -6.71 -19.81 -13.05
C MET A 78 -5.22 -19.72 -12.69
N MET A 79 -4.38 -20.59 -13.25
CA MET A 79 -2.93 -20.43 -13.16
C MET A 79 -2.45 -19.13 -13.83
N GLY A 80 -3.03 -18.79 -14.98
CA GLY A 80 -2.81 -17.51 -15.66
C GLY A 80 -3.19 -16.30 -14.77
N ALA A 81 -4.35 -16.35 -14.13
CA ALA A 81 -4.79 -15.32 -13.20
C ALA A 81 -3.87 -15.20 -11.97
N LEU A 82 -3.39 -16.31 -11.41
CA LEU A 82 -2.45 -16.32 -10.29
C LEU A 82 -1.11 -15.70 -10.69
N ASN A 83 -0.57 -16.03 -11.87
CA ASN A 83 0.66 -15.43 -12.37
C ASN A 83 0.52 -13.91 -12.58
N GLN A 84 -0.63 -13.44 -13.08
CA GLN A 84 -0.93 -12.01 -13.22
C GLN A 84 -1.01 -11.32 -11.85
N ALA A 85 -1.67 -11.94 -10.88
CA ALA A 85 -1.77 -11.42 -9.52
C ALA A 85 -0.39 -11.29 -8.88
N VAL A 86 0.44 -12.34 -8.94
CA VAL A 86 1.83 -12.32 -8.43
C VAL A 86 2.63 -11.20 -9.09
N TYR A 87 2.55 -11.07 -10.42
CA TYR A 87 3.26 -10.00 -11.14
C TYR A 87 2.79 -8.61 -10.72
N SER A 88 1.47 -8.39 -10.62
CA SER A 88 0.91 -7.11 -10.19
C SER A 88 1.37 -6.75 -8.78
N THR A 89 1.30 -7.69 -7.83
CA THR A 89 1.72 -7.44 -6.46
C THR A 89 3.24 -7.22 -6.35
N LEU A 90 4.05 -7.88 -7.19
CA LEU A 90 5.48 -7.56 -7.28
C LEU A 90 5.72 -6.11 -7.74
N ARG A 91 4.91 -5.61 -8.67
CA ARG A 91 4.97 -4.19 -9.08
C ARG A 91 4.59 -3.27 -7.92
N ASP A 92 3.55 -3.59 -7.17
CA ASP A 92 3.16 -2.83 -5.97
C ASP A 92 4.28 -2.82 -4.92
N CYS A 93 4.98 -3.94 -4.72
CA CYS A 93 6.14 -4.01 -3.81
C CYS A 93 7.28 -3.08 -4.28
N ILE A 94 7.55 -3.03 -5.58
CA ILE A 94 8.58 -2.14 -6.16
C ILE A 94 8.17 -0.67 -5.94
N GLU A 95 6.90 -0.33 -6.18
CA GLU A 95 6.37 1.03 -5.99
C GLU A 95 6.37 1.44 -4.52
N ALA A 96 6.19 0.49 -3.60
CA ALA A 96 6.28 0.69 -2.15
C ALA A 96 7.71 0.67 -1.59
N ASN A 97 8.74 0.62 -2.46
CA ASN A 97 10.16 0.62 -2.08
C ASN A 97 10.58 -0.60 -1.22
N VAL A 98 10.00 -1.76 -1.51
CA VAL A 98 10.35 -3.08 -0.95
C VAL A 98 10.53 -4.14 -2.05
N GLY A 99 10.96 -3.69 -3.23
CA GLY A 99 11.10 -4.54 -4.41
C GLY A 99 12.23 -5.57 -4.32
N ASP A 100 13.28 -5.30 -3.54
CA ASP A 100 14.41 -6.22 -3.40
C ASP A 100 14.05 -7.35 -2.42
N GLU A 101 13.43 -7.00 -1.30
CA GLU A 101 12.88 -7.95 -0.34
C GLU A 101 11.83 -8.87 -0.99
N ALA A 102 10.99 -8.32 -1.88
CA ALA A 102 10.03 -9.09 -2.68
C ALA A 102 10.70 -10.08 -3.64
N LYS A 103 11.78 -9.68 -4.33
CA LYS A 103 12.54 -10.60 -5.21
C LYS A 103 13.24 -11.69 -4.42
N GLU A 104 13.80 -11.36 -3.26
CA GLU A 104 14.42 -12.35 -2.36
C GLU A 104 13.39 -13.35 -1.85
N LEU A 105 12.18 -12.89 -1.52
CA LEU A 105 11.06 -13.76 -1.16
C LEU A 105 10.75 -14.74 -2.30
N LEU A 106 10.57 -14.24 -3.53
CA LEU A 106 10.31 -15.09 -4.69
C LEU A 106 11.44 -16.10 -4.94
N ASN A 107 12.69 -15.66 -4.83
CA ASN A 107 13.84 -16.54 -5.00
C ASN A 107 13.86 -17.65 -3.95
N ARG A 108 13.55 -17.36 -2.68
CA ARG A 108 13.46 -18.38 -1.64
C ARG A 108 12.42 -19.42 -1.98
N GLU A 109 11.20 -19.01 -2.30
CA GLU A 109 10.09 -19.93 -2.62
C GLU A 109 10.40 -20.80 -3.85
N GLN A 110 11.07 -20.26 -4.88
CA GLN A 110 11.47 -21.04 -6.06
C GLN A 110 12.57 -22.09 -5.79
N HIS A 111 13.37 -21.93 -4.73
CA HIS A 111 14.48 -22.84 -4.39
C HIS A 111 14.14 -23.84 -3.27
N VAL A 112 12.96 -23.74 -2.65
CA VAL A 112 12.44 -24.77 -1.74
C VAL A 112 11.70 -25.81 -2.61
N SER A 113 12.45 -26.77 -3.16
CA SER A 113 11.93 -27.96 -3.84
C SER A 113 12.04 -29.20 -2.95
#